data_AF-A0A4Q5QSW2-F1
#
_entry.id   AF-A0A4Q5QSW2-F1
#
_cell.length_a   1.000
_cell.length_b   1.000
_cell.length_c   1.000
_cell.angle_alpha   90.00
_cell.angle_beta   90.00
_cell.angle_gamma   90.00
#
_symmetry.space_group_name_H-M   'P 1'
#
loop_
_entity.id
_entity.type
_entity.pdbx_description
1 polymer ?
#
loop_
_entity_poly.entity_id
_entity_poly.type
_entity_poly.pdbx_seq_one_letter_code
_entity_poly.pdbx_strand_id
1 'polypeptide(L)' 'AELCRICADVCQQCGDECAKHNTEHCRKCAEQCYRCAEECRRMSGVAA' A
#
# COMPACT_ATOMS: atom_id res chain seq x y z
N ALA A 1 9.09 -14.26 -0.11
CA ALA A 1 7.83 -13.75 0.45
C ALA A 1 8.03 -12.58 1.43
N GLU A 2 9.04 -12.62 2.32
CA GLU A 2 9.23 -11.60 3.37
C GLU A 2 9.36 -10.17 2.85
N LEU A 3 10.12 -9.94 1.77
CA LEU A 3 10.23 -8.62 1.16
C LEU A 3 8.87 -8.07 0.69
N CYS A 4 8.04 -8.92 0.08
CA CYS A 4 6.68 -8.54 -0.33
C CYS A 4 5.81 -8.24 0.90
N ARG A 5 5.96 -8.97 2.01
CA ARG A 5 5.25 -8.68 3.26
C ARG A 5 5.62 -7.29 3.80
N ILE A 6 6.92 -6.99 3.91
CA ILE A 6 7.41 -5.68 4.36
C ILE A 6 6.93 -4.56 3.43
N CYS A 7 7.02 -4.78 2.12
CA CYS A 7 6.54 -3.81 1.13
C CYS A 7 5.03 -3.53 1.31
N ALA A 8 4.22 -4.58 1.51
CA ALA A 8 2.79 -4.42 1.77
C ALA A 8 2.51 -3.59 3.02
N ASP A 9 3.24 -3.84 4.12
CA ASP A 9 3.08 -3.10 5.38
C ASP A 9 3.44 -1.62 5.22
N VAL A 10 4.55 -1.32 4.52
CA VAL A 10 5.00 0.05 4.25
C VAL A 10 4.03 0.77 3.32
N CYS A 11 3.59 0.12 2.25
CA CYS A 11 2.64 0.71 1.31
C CYS A 11 1.27 0.96 1.96
N GLN A 12 0.80 0.08 2.86
CA GLN A 12 -0.41 0.31 3.63
C GLN A 12 -0.29 1.57 4.50
N GLN A 13 0.79 1.67 5.29
CA GLN A 13 1.04 2.83 6.15
C GLN A 13 1.17 4.14 5.35
N CYS A 14 1.86 4.10 4.21
CA CYS A 14 1.99 5.25 3.32
C CYS A 14 0.63 5.68 2.76
N GLY A 15 -0.20 4.72 2.32
CA GLY A 15 -1.54 5.00 1.82
C GLY A 15 -2.45 5.60 2.88
N ASP A 16 -2.42 5.05 4.10
CA ASP A 16 -3.22 5.52 5.24
C ASP A 16 -2.83 6.92 5.70
N GLU A 17 -1.54 7.26 5.65
CA GLU A 17 -1.09 8.63 5.93
C GLU A 17 -1.51 9.58 4.80
N CYS A 18 -1.28 9.21 3.54
CA CYS A 18 -1.65 10.04 2.39
C CYS A 18 -3.16 10.32 2.35
N ALA A 19 -4.01 9.34 2.72
CA ALA A 19 -5.46 9.48 2.75
C ALA A 19 -5.96 10.54 3.75
N LYS A 20 -5.15 10.96 4.73
CA LYS A 20 -5.49 12.02 5.69
C LYS A 20 -5.43 13.42 5.06
N HIS A 21 -4.82 13.57 3.89
CA HIS A 21 -4.62 14.85 3.23
C HIS A 21 -5.58 15.04 2.06
N ASN A 22 -6.39 16.10 2.09
CA ASN A 22 -7.36 16.40 1.03
C ASN A 22 -6.73 17.19 -0.14
N THR A 23 -5.68 16.65 -0.75
CA THR A 23 -5.02 17.21 -1.93
C THR A 23 -4.96 16.17 -3.05
N GLU A 24 -4.94 16.61 -4.31
CA GLU A 24 -4.98 15.70 -5.45
C GLU A 24 -3.78 14.74 -5.49
N HIS A 25 -2.58 15.21 -5.17
CA HIS A 25 -1.38 14.38 -5.17
C HIS A 25 -1.42 13.32 -4.07
N CYS A 26 -1.90 13.65 -2.87
CA CYS A 26 -2.05 12.69 -1.78
C CYS A 26 -3.12 11.64 -2.09
N ARG A 27 -4.24 12.03 -2.72
CA ARG A 27 -5.26 11.07 -3.18
C ARG A 27 -4.67 10.07 -4.17
N LYS A 28 -3.94 10.54 -5.18
CA LYS A 28 -3.28 9.68 -6.18
C LYS A 28 -2.24 8.76 -5.51
N CYS A 29 -1.45 9.29 -4.58
CA CYS A 29 -0.46 8.50 -3.84
C CYS A 29 -1.12 7.36 -3.05
N ALA A 30 -2.18 7.67 -2.27
CA ALA A 30 -2.91 6.67 -1.50
C ALA A 30 -3.48 5.55 -2.38
N GLU A 31 -4.13 5.91 -3.50
CA GLU A 31 -4.66 4.94 -4.47
C GLU A 31 -3.57 3.99 -5.02
N GLN A 32 -2.38 4.51 -5.35
CA GLN A 32 -1.27 3.67 -5.85
C GLN A 32 -0.66 2.80 -4.74
N CYS A 33 -0.48 3.35 -3.54
CA CYS A 33 0.04 2.62 -2.40
C CYS A 33 -0.86 1.46 -2.00
N TYR A 34 -2.19 1.64 -1.99
CA TYR A 34 -3.12 0.56 -1.70
C TYR A 34 -3.07 -0.57 -2.74
N ARG A 35 -2.99 -0.23 -4.03
CA ARG A 35 -2.79 -1.23 -5.10
C ARG A 35 -1.48 -1.99 -4.94
N CYS A 36 -0.39 -1.28 -4.62
CA CYS A 36 0.91 -1.91 -4.40
C CYS A 36 0.88 -2.86 -3.19
N ALA A 37 0.23 -2.46 -2.10
CA ALA A 37 0.08 -3.29 -0.91
C ALA A 37 -0.71 -4.57 -1.18
N GLU A 38 -1.80 -4.47 -1.96
CA GLU A 38 -2.60 -5.62 -2.38
C GLU A 38 -1.78 -6.61 -3.21
N GLU A 39 -1.10 -6.15 -4.26
CA GLU A 39 -0.28 -7.01 -5.11
C GLU A 39 0.89 -7.63 -4.33
N CYS A 40 1.53 -6.88 -3.42
CA CYS A 40 2.57 -7.41 -2.56
C CYS A 40 2.05 -8.51 -1.61
N ARG A 41 0.84 -8.38 -1.07
CA ARG A 41 0.21 -9.45 -0.27
C ARG A 41 -0.01 -10.71 -1.12
N ARG A 42 -0.54 -10.57 -2.34
CA ARG A 42 -0.73 -11.68 -3.29
C ARG A 42 0.60 -12.38 -3.60
N MET A 43 1.66 -11.62 -3.87
CA MET A 43 3.00 -12.15 -4.15
C MET A 43 3.66 -12.80 -2.92
N SER A 44 3.33 -12.34 -1.71
CA SER A 44 3.87 -12.92 -0.48
C SER A 44 3.31 -14.31 -0.17
N GLY A 45 2.25 -14.73 -0.85
CA GLY A 45 1.55 -15.99 -0.57
C GLY A 45 0.68 -15.94 0.68
N VAL A 46 0.63 -14.80 1.38
CA VAL A 46 -0.42 -14.49 2.34
C VAL A 46 -1.63 -14.05 1.53
N ALA A 47 -2.36 -15.04 0.99
CA ALA A 47 -3.72 -14.79 0.52
C ALA A 47 -4.52 -14.28 1.73
N ALA A 48 -5.17 -13.12 1.54
CA ALA A 48 -6.16 -12.63 2.50
C ALA A 48 -7.36 -13.59 2.55
#